data_AF-A0A7G8EWM7-F1
#
_entry.id   AF-A0A7G8EWM7-F1
#
_cell.length_a   1.000
_cell.length_b   1.000
_cell.length_c   1.000
_cell.angle_alpha   90.00
_cell.angle_beta   90.00
_cell.angle_gamma   90.00
#
_symmetry.space_group_name_H-M   'P 1'
#
loop_
_entity.id
_entity.type
_entity.pdbx_description
1 polymer ?
#
loop_
_entity_poly.entity_id
_entity_poly.type
_entity_poly.pdbx_seq_one_letter_code
_entity_poly.pdbx_strand_id
1 'polypeptide(L)'
;MFRCLLGSIPALVMAMAGFCAPVSAWQVSDRQAYNNKMALLTVILEGAKQRAVEADDLETLCLVMSIGNDVTELYLQEQTSDQQIRQRLNGMRDDFSACIGLLGNSL
;
A
#
# COMPACT_ATOMS: atom_id res chain seq x y z
N MET A 1 16.92 -5.21 -28.64
CA MET A 1 18.21 -5.88 -28.93
C MET A 1 19.31 -4.83 -28.82
N PHE A 2 20.24 -4.94 -27.89
CA PHE A 2 21.48 -4.16 -27.99
C PHE A 2 22.66 -5.03 -27.56
N ARG A 3 23.58 -5.24 -28.51
CA ARG A 3 24.87 -5.92 -28.30
C ARG A 3 25.81 -4.91 -27.66
N CYS A 4 26.33 -5.23 -26.47
CA CYS A 4 27.52 -4.61 -25.91
C CYS A 4 28.74 -5.10 -26.71
N LEU A 5 29.48 -4.19 -27.35
CA LEU A 5 30.84 -4.48 -27.78
C LEU A 5 31.78 -4.08 -26.64
N LEU A 6 32.36 -5.11 -26.01
CA LEU A 6 33.41 -5.03 -25.00
C LEU A 6 34.68 -4.41 -25.60
N GLY A 7 35.21 -3.40 -24.92
CA GLY A 7 36.56 -2.91 -25.11
C GLY A 7 37.15 -2.43 -23.78
N SER A 8 38.03 -3.25 -23.22
CA SER A 8 39.11 -2.92 -22.26
C SER A 8 38.76 -2.56 -20.81
N ILE A 9 38.81 -3.62 -20.01
CA ILE A 9 39.03 -3.77 -18.56
C ILE A 9 40.32 -2.99 -18.19
N PRO A 10 40.33 -1.91 -17.37
CA PRO A 10 40.18 -2.01 -15.92
C PRO A 10 39.65 -0.73 -15.21
N ALA A 11 38.77 0.07 -15.83
CA ALA A 11 38.15 1.23 -15.17
C ALA A 11 36.85 0.88 -14.38
N LEU A 12 36.50 -0.41 -14.30
CA LEU A 12 35.15 -0.87 -13.93
C LEU A 12 34.91 -0.95 -12.41
N VAL A 13 35.93 -0.94 -11.56
CA VAL A 13 35.73 -1.19 -10.13
C VAL A 13 35.23 0.06 -9.38
N MET A 14 35.53 1.26 -9.86
CA MET A 14 35.12 2.50 -9.19
C MET A 14 33.76 3.07 -9.64
N ALA A 15 33.13 2.45 -10.65
CA ALA A 15 31.81 2.84 -11.14
C ALA A 15 30.66 2.03 -10.52
N MET A 16 30.95 0.97 -9.76
CA MET A 16 29.91 0.09 -9.17
C MET A 16 29.39 0.55 -7.79
N ALA A 17 29.88 1.66 -7.25
CA ALA A 17 29.33 2.25 -6.02
C ALA A 17 28.17 3.24 -6.27
N GLY A 18 27.73 3.42 -7.53
CA GLY A 18 26.89 4.56 -7.93
C GLY A 18 25.40 4.29 -8.16
N PHE A 19 24.89 3.06 -8.06
CA PHE A 19 23.49 2.77 -8.44
C PHE A 19 22.78 1.83 -7.46
N CYS A 20 22.80 2.18 -6.18
CA CYS A 20 21.72 1.84 -5.25
C CYS A 20 20.95 3.12 -4.90
N ALA A 21 20.52 3.89 -5.91
CA ALA A 21 19.45 4.83 -5.65
C ALA A 21 18.22 3.97 -5.30
N PRO A 22 17.59 4.15 -4.12
CA PRO A 22 16.31 3.50 -3.88
C PRO A 22 15.42 3.87 -5.07
N VAL A 23 14.78 2.87 -5.68
CA VAL A 23 13.78 3.14 -6.70
C VAL A 23 12.69 3.95 -6.02
N SER A 24 12.76 5.26 -6.17
CA SER A 24 11.73 6.22 -5.81
C SER A 24 10.57 6.11 -6.81
N ALA A 25 10.09 4.89 -7.08
CA ALA A 25 8.85 4.65 -7.83
C ALA A 25 7.61 5.28 -7.15
N TRP A 26 7.83 5.96 -6.02
CA TRP A 26 6.89 6.64 -5.17
C TRP A 26 6.92 8.17 -5.33
N GLN A 27 7.72 8.72 -6.25
CA GLN A 27 7.79 10.18 -6.52
C GLN A 27 6.82 10.66 -7.63
N VAL A 28 5.63 10.07 -7.72
CA VAL A 28 4.45 10.75 -8.27
C VAL A 28 3.78 11.41 -7.07
N SER A 29 3.51 12.72 -7.11
CA SER A 29 3.08 13.54 -5.94
C SER A 29 2.36 12.69 -4.89
N ASP A 30 2.88 12.64 -3.66
CA ASP A 30 2.59 11.59 -2.67
C ASP A 30 1.09 11.24 -2.56
N ARG A 31 0.24 12.26 -2.74
CA ARG A 31 -1.22 12.15 -2.76
C ARG A 31 -1.82 11.35 -3.93
N GLN A 32 -1.30 11.49 -5.15
CA GLN A 32 -1.76 10.70 -6.31
C GLN A 32 -1.35 9.23 -6.16
N ALA A 33 -0.13 8.95 -5.70
CA ALA A 33 0.30 7.58 -5.42
C ALA A 33 -0.58 6.93 -4.34
N TYR A 34 -0.86 7.65 -3.25
CA TYR A 34 -1.84 7.25 -2.24
C TYR A 34 -3.23 6.97 -2.84
N ASN A 35 -3.77 7.88 -3.64
CA ASN A 35 -5.08 7.73 -4.25
C ASN A 35 -5.17 6.49 -5.15
N ASN A 36 -4.14 6.22 -5.95
CA ASN A 36 -4.08 5.04 -6.81
C ASN A 36 -4.08 3.73 -5.99
N LYS A 37 -3.36 3.71 -4.86
CA LYS A 37 -3.36 2.57 -3.94
C LYS A 37 -4.74 2.35 -3.32
N MET A 38 -5.37 3.42 -2.85
CA MET A 38 -6.71 3.34 -2.28
C MET A 38 -7.77 2.93 -3.31
N ALA A 39 -7.63 3.34 -4.57
CA ALA A 39 -8.51 2.89 -5.65
C ALA A 39 -8.38 1.37 -5.87
N LEU A 40 -7.16 0.84 -5.94
CA LEU A 40 -6.92 -0.61 -6.05
C LEU A 40 -7.44 -1.36 -4.81
N LEU A 41 -7.14 -0.86 -3.61
CA LEU A 41 -7.61 -1.46 -2.36
C LEU A 41 -9.14 -1.46 -2.26
N THR A 42 -9.83 -0.49 -2.84
CA THR A 42 -11.30 -0.48 -2.88
C THR A 42 -11.84 -1.65 -3.69
N VAL A 43 -11.21 -1.99 -4.82
CA VAL A 43 -11.60 -3.18 -5.62
C VAL A 43 -11.36 -4.46 -4.83
N ILE A 44 -10.23 -4.57 -4.14
CA ILE A 44 -9.89 -5.74 -3.32
C ILE A 44 -10.87 -5.87 -2.15
N LEU A 45 -11.21 -4.74 -1.49
CA LEU A 45 -12.16 -4.69 -0.38
C LEU A 45 -13.54 -5.17 -0.82
N GLU A 46 -14.00 -4.80 -2.02
CA GLU A 46 -15.29 -5.25 -2.53
C GLU A 46 -15.31 -6.78 -2.74
N GLY A 47 -14.25 -7.34 -3.32
CA GLY A 47 -14.11 -8.80 -3.42
C GLY A 47 -14.03 -9.49 -2.05
N ALA A 48 -13.41 -8.85 -1.05
CA ALA A 48 -13.36 -9.38 0.31
C ALA A 48 -14.74 -9.33 1.00
N LYS A 49 -15.53 -8.28 0.80
CA LYS A 49 -16.91 -8.19 1.28
C LYS A 49 -17.79 -9.28 0.67
N GLN A 50 -17.67 -9.50 -0.64
CA GLN A 50 -18.43 -10.56 -1.31
C GLN A 50 -18.11 -11.93 -0.69
N ARG A 51 -16.84 -12.23 -0.45
CA ARG A 51 -16.41 -13.48 0.20
C ARG A 51 -16.87 -13.58 1.65
N ALA A 52 -16.86 -12.49 2.41
CA ALA A 52 -17.41 -12.47 3.76
C ALA A 52 -18.90 -12.85 3.77
N VAL A 53 -19.67 -12.41 2.77
CA VAL A 53 -21.09 -12.74 2.65
C VAL A 53 -21.32 -14.17 2.13
N GLU A 54 -20.55 -14.60 1.12
CA GLU A 54 -20.79 -15.89 0.43
C GLU A 54 -20.17 -17.09 1.15
N ALA A 55 -19.06 -16.88 1.86
CA ALA A 55 -18.24 -17.94 2.42
C ALA A 55 -17.86 -17.71 3.90
N ASP A 56 -18.49 -16.72 4.57
CA ASP A 56 -18.22 -16.35 5.96
C ASP A 56 -16.74 -15.98 6.23
N ASP A 57 -16.05 -15.50 5.20
CA ASP A 57 -14.63 -15.13 5.25
C ASP A 57 -14.43 -13.71 5.80
N LEU A 58 -14.87 -13.51 7.05
CA LEU A 58 -14.68 -12.25 7.77
C LEU A 58 -13.20 -11.94 8.01
N GLU A 59 -12.35 -12.98 8.14
CA GLU A 59 -10.91 -12.81 8.36
C GLU A 59 -10.27 -12.00 7.23
N THR A 60 -10.55 -12.36 5.97
CA THR A 60 -9.96 -11.63 4.86
C THR A 60 -10.55 -10.25 4.69
N LEU A 61 -11.84 -10.06 5.00
CA LEU A 61 -12.42 -8.72 5.01
C LEU A 61 -11.68 -7.81 6.01
N CYS A 62 -11.48 -8.27 7.23
CA CYS A 62 -10.79 -7.47 8.25
C CYS A 62 -9.32 -7.25 7.90
N LEU A 63 -8.64 -8.25 7.32
CA LEU A 63 -7.26 -8.09 6.83
C LEU A 63 -7.14 -7.02 5.74
N VAL A 64 -8.05 -6.99 4.76
CA VAL A 64 -8.01 -5.98 3.71
C VAL A 64 -8.29 -4.58 4.27
N MET A 65 -9.20 -4.47 5.24
CA MET A 65 -9.43 -3.22 5.97
C MET A 65 -8.19 -2.74 6.73
N SER A 66 -7.45 -3.65 7.40
CA SER A 66 -6.22 -3.28 8.11
C SER A 66 -5.14 -2.75 7.16
N ILE A 67 -4.96 -3.39 6.00
CA ILE A 67 -4.02 -2.91 4.97
C ILE A 67 -4.38 -1.49 4.50
N GLY A 68 -5.68 -1.19 4.36
CA GLY A 68 -6.14 0.16 4.04
C GLY A 68 -5.74 1.20 5.08
N ASN A 69 -5.87 0.87 6.37
CA ASN A 69 -5.42 1.71 7.47
C ASN A 69 -3.91 1.94 7.39
N ASP A 70 -3.11 0.88 7.25
CA ASP A 70 -1.65 0.95 7.19
C ASP A 70 -1.15 1.83 6.03
N VAL A 71 -1.72 1.66 4.83
CA VAL A 71 -1.38 2.49 3.66
C VAL A 71 -1.68 3.97 3.90
N THR A 72 -2.80 4.25 4.59
CA THR A 72 -3.21 5.63 4.89
C THR A 72 -2.38 6.24 6.01
N GLU A 73 -1.99 5.44 7.00
CA GLU A 73 -1.08 5.85 8.07
C GLU A 73 0.30 6.20 7.54
N LEU A 74 0.87 5.35 6.69
CA LEU A 74 2.18 5.60 6.05
C LEU A 74 2.17 6.90 5.24
N TYR A 75 1.09 7.17 4.50
CA TYR A 75 0.91 8.46 3.82
C TYR A 75 0.91 9.62 4.84
N LEU A 76 0.12 9.54 5.90
CA LEU A 76 0.03 10.62 6.88
C LEU A 76 1.30 10.84 7.74
N GLN A 77 2.24 9.90 7.76
CA GLN A 77 3.56 10.09 8.38
C GLN A 77 4.38 11.14 7.64
N GLU A 78 4.29 11.18 6.31
CA GLU A 78 5.00 12.15 5.48
C GLU A 78 4.16 13.41 5.22
N GLN A 79 2.83 13.27 5.08
CA GLN A 79 1.91 14.38 4.78
C GLN A 79 1.02 14.72 5.99
N THR A 80 1.64 15.16 7.08
CA THR A 80 0.98 15.38 8.39
C THR A 80 -0.15 16.42 8.38
N SER A 81 -0.13 17.38 7.46
CA SER A 81 -1.12 18.47 7.35
C SER A 81 -2.38 18.09 6.56
N ASP A 82 -2.44 16.91 5.93
CA ASP A 82 -3.60 16.49 5.15
C ASP A 82 -4.77 16.04 6.05
N GLN A 83 -5.56 17.01 6.50
CA GLN A 83 -6.69 16.78 7.40
C GLN A 83 -7.79 15.93 6.77
N GLN A 84 -7.97 16.02 5.44
CA GLN A 84 -8.99 15.24 4.75
C GLN A 84 -8.66 13.74 4.82
N ILE A 85 -7.42 13.38 4.53
CA ILE A 85 -6.99 11.98 4.61
C ILE A 85 -6.95 11.49 6.06
N ARG A 86 -6.60 12.37 7.01
CA ARG A 86 -6.69 12.06 8.44
C ARG A 86 -8.11 11.73 8.89
N GLN A 87 -9.11 12.51 8.46
CA GLN A 87 -10.50 12.23 8.76
C GLN A 87 -10.96 10.92 8.13
N ARG A 88 -10.53 10.64 6.89
CA ARG A 88 -10.80 9.37 6.22
C ARG A 88 -10.23 8.18 7.00
N LEU A 89 -8.98 8.29 7.47
CA LEU A 89 -8.35 7.24 8.28
C LEU A 89 -9.15 6.93 9.55
N ASN A 90 -9.73 7.94 10.21
CA ASN A 90 -10.55 7.70 11.40
C ASN A 90 -11.77 6.83 11.07
N GLY A 91 -12.51 7.13 10.00
CA GLY A 91 -13.63 6.29 9.56
C GLY A 91 -13.20 4.88 9.18
N MET A 92 -12.04 4.73 8.52
CA MET A 92 -11.50 3.42 8.17
C MET A 92 -11.09 2.59 9.41
N ARG A 93 -10.64 3.25 10.49
CA ARG A 93 -10.36 2.60 11.77
C ARG A 93 -11.64 2.19 12.50
N ASP A 94 -12.69 3.00 12.44
CA ASP A 94 -14.00 2.66 13.01
C ASP A 94 -14.58 1.42 12.29
N ASP A 95 -14.55 1.41 10.96
CA ASP A 95 -14.98 0.27 10.13
C ASP A 95 -14.16 -1.00 10.45
N PHE A 96 -12.84 -0.87 10.58
CA PHE A 96 -11.97 -1.99 10.94
C PHE A 96 -12.24 -2.51 12.36
N SER A 97 -12.45 -1.62 13.34
CA SER A 97 -12.80 -2.01 14.71
C SER A 97 -14.12 -2.76 14.75
N ALA A 98 -15.11 -2.35 13.95
CA ALA A 98 -16.36 -3.09 13.82
C ALA A 98 -16.14 -4.48 13.22
N CYS A 99 -15.32 -4.57 12.16
CA CYS A 99 -14.98 -5.85 11.53
C CYS A 99 -14.32 -6.82 12.52
N ILE A 100 -13.30 -6.37 13.25
CA ILE A 100 -12.62 -7.20 14.26
C ILE A 100 -13.57 -7.59 15.39
N GLY A 101 -14.48 -6.71 15.79
CA GLY A 101 -15.53 -7.03 16.76
C GLY A 101 -16.44 -8.17 16.28
N LEU A 102 -16.81 -8.17 15.00
CA LEU A 102 -17.59 -9.26 14.39
C LEU A 102 -16.77 -10.55 14.31
N LEU A 103 -15.51 -10.47 13.83
CA LEU A 103 -14.61 -11.62 13.72
C LEU A 103 -14.37 -12.28 15.09
N GLY A 104 -14.14 -11.48 16.14
CA GLY A 104 -13.93 -11.99 17.50
C GLY A 104 -15.17 -12.63 18.14
N ASN A 105 -16.37 -12.29 17.67
CA ASN A 105 -17.62 -12.94 18.07
C ASN A 105 -17.97 -14.18 17.22
N SER A 106 -17.21 -14.43 16.15
CA SER A 106 -17.42 -15.55 15.21
C SER A 106 -16.49 -16.74 15.48
N LEU A 107 -15.56 -16.60 16.44
CA LEU A 107 -14.66 -17.63 16.95
C LEU A 107 -15.20 -18.25 18.26
#